data_AF-A0A151J2D1-F1
#
_entry.id   AF-A0A151J2D1-F1
#
_cell.length_a   1.000
_cell.length_b   1.000
_cell.length_c   1.000
_cell.angle_alpha   90.00
_cell.angle_beta   90.00
_cell.angle_gamma   90.00
#
_symmetry.space_group_name_H-M   'P 1'
#
loop_
_entity.id
_entity.type
_entity.pdbx_description
1 polymer ?
#
loop_
_entity_poly.entity_id
_entity_poly.type
_entity_poly.pdbx_seq_one_letter_code
_entity_poly.pdbx_strand_id
1 'polypeptide(L)'
;SNADVERTFSQLNLVKSKIRNRLQNIMVNTILHIRYGLKRHDKCCYNYEIPISYIKLIGTSTAYNDKDDNVIDDTDFEDDEWIDIE
;
A
#
# COMPACT_ATOMS: atom_id res chain seq x y z
N SER A 1 -16.85 -8.43 3.41
CA SER A 1 -18.03 -7.73 2.82
C SER A 1 -17.54 -6.49 2.07
N ASN A 2 -18.30 -5.90 1.15
CA ASN A 2 -17.88 -4.65 0.46
C ASN A 2 -17.57 -3.54 1.48
N ALA A 3 -18.30 -3.52 2.60
CA ALA A 3 -18.08 -2.64 3.73
C ALA A 3 -16.67 -2.70 4.35
N ASP A 4 -15.97 -3.84 4.26
CA ASP A 4 -14.59 -3.93 4.77
C ASP A 4 -13.61 -3.19 3.87
N VAL A 5 -13.85 -3.24 2.55
CA VAL A 5 -13.06 -2.55 1.54
C VAL A 5 -13.26 -1.03 1.68
N GLU A 6 -14.52 -0.58 1.74
CA GLU A 6 -14.89 0.82 1.96
C GLU A 6 -14.29 1.37 3.27
N ARG A 7 -14.35 0.60 4.36
CA ARG A 7 -13.72 0.96 5.63
C ARG A 7 -12.21 1.14 5.48
N THR A 8 -11.52 0.27 4.75
CA THR A 8 -10.07 0.41 4.55
C THR A 8 -9.70 1.62 3.70
N PHE A 9 -10.47 1.95 2.67
CA PHE A 9 -10.23 3.16 1.87
C PHE A 9 -10.55 4.44 2.65
N SER A 10 -11.60 4.44 3.47
CA SER A 10 -11.90 5.54 4.39
C SER A 10 -10.74 5.80 5.36
N GLN A 11 -10.18 4.75 5.97
CA GLN A 11 -9.02 4.87 6.85
C GLN A 11 -7.76 5.34 6.10
N LEU A 12 -7.55 4.87 4.87
CA LEU A 12 -6.41 5.28 4.05
C LEU A 12 -6.49 6.78 3.70
N ASN A 13 -7.68 7.27 3.38
CA ASN A 13 -7.92 8.69 3.10
C ASN A 13 -7.69 9.60 4.31
N LEU A 14 -7.86 9.10 5.55
CA LEU A 14 -7.51 9.86 6.75
C LEU A 14 -5.99 10.03 6.94
N VAL A 15 -5.20 9.05 6.48
CA VAL A 15 -3.74 9.00 6.70
C VAL A 15 -2.96 9.62 5.53
N LYS A 16 -3.43 9.39 4.30
CA LYS A 16 -2.87 9.94 3.06
C LYS A 16 -3.75 11.08 2.59
N SER A 17 -3.19 12.29 2.55
CA SER A 17 -3.81 13.44 1.89
C SER A 17 -3.02 13.81 0.64
N LYS A 18 -3.61 14.62 -0.25
CA LYS A 18 -2.94 15.10 -1.46
C LYS A 18 -1.62 15.83 -1.15
N ILE A 19 -1.56 16.50 0.01
CA ILE A 19 -0.44 17.37 0.42
C ILE A 19 0.54 16.65 1.37
N ARG A 20 0.07 15.69 2.18
CA ARG A 20 0.88 14.99 3.19
C ARG A 20 0.74 13.48 3.07
N ASN A 21 1.86 12.77 3.24
CA ASN A 21 1.95 11.31 3.18
C ASN A 21 1.46 10.72 1.84
N ARG A 22 1.75 11.40 0.72
CA ARG A 22 1.39 10.92 -0.62
C ARG A 22 2.10 9.60 -0.90
N LEU A 23 1.33 8.53 -1.06
CA LEU A 23 1.82 7.22 -1.49
C LEU A 23 1.48 7.00 -2.97
N GLN A 24 2.38 6.40 -3.75
CA GLN A 24 2.02 5.94 -5.11
C GLN A 24 0.99 4.81 -5.04
N ASN A 25 0.20 4.64 -6.10
CA ASN A 25 -0.82 3.59 -6.19
C ASN A 25 -0.19 2.20 -5.99
N ILE A 26 0.98 1.96 -6.60
CA ILE A 26 1.75 0.72 -6.44
C ILE A 26 2.05 0.45 -4.96
N MET A 27 2.51 1.47 -4.21
CA MET A 27 2.84 1.32 -2.80
C MET A 27 1.59 1.04 -1.95
N VAL A 28 0.47 1.72 -2.22
CA VAL A 28 -0.81 1.45 -1.55
C VAL A 28 -1.26 0.01 -1.82
N ASN A 29 -1.23 -0.43 -3.07
CA ASN A 29 -1.60 -1.78 -3.46
C ASN A 29 -0.73 -2.83 -2.78
N THR A 30 0.59 -2.64 -2.76
CA THR A 30 1.52 -3.56 -2.09
C THR A 30 1.24 -3.65 -0.59
N ILE A 31 1.00 -2.52 0.09
CA ILE A 31 0.65 -2.51 1.52
C ILE A 31 -0.65 -3.28 1.79
N LEU A 32 -1.69 -3.05 0.97
CA LEU A 32 -2.96 -3.77 1.11
C LEU A 32 -2.77 -5.27 0.89
N HIS A 33 -2.05 -5.67 -0.15
CA HIS A 33 -1.75 -7.08 -0.42
C HIS A 33 -1.02 -7.75 0.75
N ILE A 34 0.00 -7.10 1.32
CA ILE A 34 0.71 -7.65 2.48
C ILE A 34 -0.23 -7.81 3.67
N ARG A 35 -1.04 -6.79 4.00
CA ARG A 35 -1.94 -6.84 5.16
C ARG A 35 -3.01 -7.91 5.03
N TYR A 36 -3.67 -7.99 3.88
CA TYR A 36 -4.71 -8.99 3.64
C TYR A 36 -4.13 -10.40 3.45
N GLY A 37 -2.96 -10.51 2.81
CA GLY A 37 -2.23 -11.77 2.68
C GLY A 37 -1.85 -12.35 4.04
N LEU A 38 -1.27 -11.55 4.93
CA LEU A 38 -0.95 -11.98 6.29
C LEU A 38 -2.21 -12.36 7.08
N LYS A 39 -3.28 -11.55 6.96
CA LYS A 39 -4.56 -11.81 7.63
C LYS A 39 -5.16 -13.17 7.25
N ARG A 40 -4.99 -13.62 6.00
CA ARG A 40 -5.44 -14.95 5.54
C ARG A 40 -4.75 -16.11 6.25
N HIS A 41 -3.54 -15.88 6.75
CA HIS A 41 -2.76 -16.87 7.50
C HIS A 41 -2.85 -16.65 9.02
N ASP A 42 -3.83 -15.87 9.50
CA ASP A 42 -3.97 -15.44 10.90
C ASP A 42 -2.70 -14.75 11.46
N LYS A 43 -1.95 -14.10 10.55
CA LYS A 43 -0.76 -13.32 10.87
C LYS A 43 -1.00 -11.82 10.71
N CYS A 44 -0.19 -11.03 11.39
CA CYS A 44 -0.17 -9.57 11.44
C CYS A 44 1.28 -9.09 11.61
N CYS A 45 1.51 -7.78 11.51
CA CYS A 45 2.84 -7.17 11.57
C CYS A 45 3.64 -7.48 12.85
N TYR A 46 2.98 -7.88 13.94
CA TYR A 46 3.64 -8.19 15.22
C TYR A 46 3.90 -9.68 15.45
N ASN A 47 3.22 -10.57 14.72
CA ASN A 47 3.36 -12.03 14.90
C ASN A 47 4.01 -12.72 13.69
N TYR A 48 4.24 -11.98 12.61
CA TYR A 48 4.94 -12.49 11.44
C TYR A 48 6.44 -12.43 11.66
N GLU A 49 7.06 -13.60 11.83
CA GLU A 49 8.52 -13.72 11.85
C GLU A 49 9.08 -13.55 10.44
N ILE A 50 9.87 -12.49 10.25
CA ILE A 50 10.55 -12.20 8.99
C ILE A 50 11.74 -13.16 8.85
N PRO A 51 11.89 -13.90 7.74
CA PRO A 51 13.04 -14.77 7.56
C PRO A 51 14.36 -14.01 7.58
N ILE A 52 15.39 -14.60 8.19
CA ILE A 52 16.71 -13.98 8.38
C ILE A 52 17.36 -13.53 7.06
N SER A 53 17.07 -14.25 5.97
CA SER A 53 17.52 -13.87 4.62
C SER A 53 17.02 -12.49 4.20
N TYR A 54 15.76 -12.16 4.50
CA TYR A 54 15.17 -10.85 4.21
C TYR A 54 15.70 -9.78 5.17
N ILE A 55 15.90 -10.10 6.45
CA ILE A 55 16.48 -9.15 7.41
C ILE A 55 17.87 -8.69 6.95
N LYS A 56 18.70 -9.60 6.45
CA LYS A 56 20.03 -9.29 5.91
C LYS A 56 19.98 -8.38 4.68
N LEU A 57 18.85 -8.35 3.98
CA LEU A 57 18.64 -7.51 2.80
C LEU A 57 18.26 -6.08 3.20
N ILE A 58 17.63 -5.88 4.36
CA ILE A 58 17.24 -4.56 4.86
C ILE A 58 18.50 -3.71 5.10
N GLY A 59 18.52 -2.49 4.56
CA GLY A 59 19.68 -1.59 4.65
C GLY A 59 20.78 -1.87 3.61
N THR A 60 20.63 -2.88 2.75
CA THR A 60 21.52 -3.08 1.59
C THR A 60 21.02 -2.30 0.38
N SER A 61 21.92 -1.69 -0.40
CA SER A 61 21.58 -0.94 -1.62
C SER A 61 20.80 -1.77 -2.65
N THR A 62 21.02 -3.09 -2.66
CA THR A 62 20.28 -4.04 -3.49
C THR A 62 18.79 -4.12 -3.21
N ALA A 63 18.35 -3.86 -1.98
CA ALA A 63 16.94 -3.92 -1.61
C ALA A 63 16.11 -2.76 -2.16
N TYR A 64 16.78 -1.66 -2.52
CA TYR A 64 16.18 -0.39 -2.93
C TYR A 64 16.54 -0.02 -4.37
N ASN A 65 17.13 -0.95 -5.13
CA ASN A 65 17.35 -0.73 -6.55
C ASN A 65 16.02 -0.91 -7.29
N ASP A 66 15.40 0.21 -7.66
CA ASP A 66 14.31 0.25 -8.62
C ASP A 66 14.85 -0.18 -9.99
N LYS A 67 14.78 -1.48 -10.27
CA LYS A 67 14.69 -1.95 -11.64
C LYS A 67 13.20 -1.96 -11.97
N ASP A 68 12.78 -0.84 -12.54
CA ASP A 68 11.45 -0.59 -13.06
C ASP A 68 11.13 -1.62 -14.16
N ASP A 69 10.50 -2.72 -13.76
CA ASP A 69 9.85 -3.63 -14.70
C ASP A 69 8.43 -3.13 -14.92
N ASN A 70 8.29 -2.12 -15.79
CA ASN A 70 7.09 -1.75 -16.55
C ASN A 70 5.75 -1.96 -15.80
N VAL A 71 5.45 -1.11 -14.82
CA VAL A 71 4.06 -0.85 -14.43
C VAL A 71 3.67 0.49 -15.05
N ILE A 72 3.01 0.44 -16.20
CA ILE A 72 2.36 1.59 -16.82
C ILE A 72 1.27 2.05 -15.83
N ASP A 73 1.55 3.08 -15.04
CA ASP A 73 0.56 3.81 -14.24
C ASP A 73 -0.08 4.88 -15.14
N ASP A 74 -0.93 4.44 -16.06
CA ASP A 74 -1.69 5.31 -16.98
C ASP A 74 -2.87 6.02 -16.30
N THR A 75 -2.86 6.20 -14.98
CA THR A 75 -3.97 6.84 -14.25
C THR A 75 -3.50 7.86 -13.23
N ASP A 76 -2.85 8.94 -13.69
CA ASP A 76 -2.64 10.14 -12.89
C ASP A 76 -3.16 11.43 -13.57
N PHE A 77 -4.03 11.31 -14.59
CA PHE A 77 -4.76 12.43 -15.17
C PHE A 77 -6.16 12.00 -15.63
N GLU A 78 -7.18 12.21 -14.78
CA GLU A 78 -8.39 13.00 -15.06
C GLU A 78 -9.40 12.89 -13.90
N ASP A 79 -10.01 14.05 -13.58
CA ASP A 79 -11.24 14.28 -12.81
C ASP A 79 -11.25 14.14 -11.27
N ASP A 80 -10.64 15.11 -10.59
CA ASP A 80 -11.08 15.54 -9.24
C ASP A 80 -12.39 16.37 -9.38
N GLU A 81 -13.50 15.76 -9.80
CA GLU A 81 -14.85 16.33 -9.59
C GLU A 81 -15.38 15.79 -8.25
N TRP A 82 -15.39 16.67 -7.24
CA TRP A 82 -15.76 16.32 -5.88
C TRP A 82 -17.28 16.18 -5.77
N ILE A 83 -17.77 15.03 -5.28
CA ILE A 83 -19.13 14.95 -4.74
C ILE A 83 -19.09 15.59 -3.35
N ASP A 84 -19.65 16.78 -3.23
CA ASP A 84 -20.00 17.36 -1.93
C ASP A 84 -21.06 16.45 -1.29
N ILE A 85 -20.70 15.83 -0.17
CA ILE A 85 -21.65 15.13 0.68
C ILE A 85 -22.27 16.20 1.59
N GLU A 86 -23.49 16.62 1.24
CA GLU A 86 -24.38 17.40 2.09
C GLU A 86 -25.02 16.52 3.18
#